data_AF-A0A418QFU3-F1
#
_entry.id   AF-A0A418QFU3-F1
#
_cell.length_a   1.000
_cell.length_b   1.000
_cell.length_c   1.000
_cell.angle_alpha   90.00
_cell.angle_beta   90.00
_cell.angle_gamma   90.00
#
_symmetry.space_group_name_H-M   'P 1'
#
loop_
_entity.id
_entity.type
_entity.pdbx_description
1 polymer ?
#
loop_
_entity_poly.entity_id
_entity_poly.type
_entity_poly.pdbx_seq_one_letter_code
_entity_poly.pdbx_strand_id
1 'polypeptide(L)'
;MLALELLRELEGRGVRLAIDGGQLIARAPQGAITPELAAQLKEQKAALMAALQGGGSAPPCLPDALVRLIRAAVGNHLSFPAALPGGLVPNLGDYVLSSAALYAAGVEPERQLQALWAARGAWAA
;
A
#
# COMPACT_ATOMS: atom_id res chain seq x y z
N MET A 1 -12.72 23.50 4.88
CA MET A 1 -11.36 22.90 4.87
C MET A 1 -11.47 21.50 4.30
N LEU A 2 -10.56 21.12 3.40
CA LEU A 2 -10.62 19.83 2.69
C LEU A 2 -10.13 18.70 3.60
N ALA A 3 -10.83 17.57 3.62
CA ALA A 3 -10.49 16.39 4.44
C ALA A 3 -9.04 15.91 4.22
N LEU A 4 -8.49 16.12 3.03
CA LEU A 4 -7.12 15.78 2.66
C LEU A 4 -6.06 16.65 3.39
N GLU A 5 -6.35 17.93 3.63
CA GLU A 5 -5.45 18.83 4.38
C GLU A 5 -5.40 18.43 5.85
N LEU A 6 -6.56 18.07 6.42
CA LEU A 6 -6.64 17.56 7.79
C LEU A 6 -5.86 16.25 7.94
N LEU A 7 -5.97 15.35 6.96
CA LEU A 7 -5.21 14.09 6.91
C LEU A 7 -3.70 14.32 6.87
N ARG A 8 -3.23 15.26 6.03
CA ARG A 8 -1.82 15.63 5.95
C ARG A 8 -1.29 16.22 7.25
N GLU A 9 -2.08 17.08 7.90
CA GLU A 9 -1.68 17.70 9.16
C GLU A 9 -1.66 16.67 10.31
N LEU A 10 -2.59 15.71 10.29
CA LEU A 10 -2.62 14.56 11.20
C LEU A 10 -1.43 13.62 10.97
N GLU A 11 -1.09 13.32 9.72
CA GLU A 11 0.07 12.48 9.37
C GLU A 11 1.37 13.17 9.81
N GLY A 12 1.48 14.49 9.64
CA GLY A 12 2.60 15.30 10.16
C GLY A 12 2.71 15.32 11.69
N ARG A 13 1.62 15.03 12.41
CA ARG A 13 1.59 14.85 13.87
C ARG A 13 1.74 13.39 14.31
N GLY A 14 2.01 12.48 13.38
CA GLY A 14 2.15 11.05 13.65
C GLY A 14 0.83 10.32 13.94
N VAL A 15 -0.30 10.93 13.60
CA VAL A 15 -1.63 10.32 13.72
C VAL A 15 -1.93 9.55 12.44
N ARG A 16 -2.07 8.24 12.55
CA ARG A 16 -2.47 7.36 11.43
C ARG A 16 -3.94 7.00 11.54
N LEU A 17 -4.70 7.32 10.51
CA LEU A 17 -6.10 6.91 10.39
C LEU A 17 -6.16 5.68 9.47
N ALA A 18 -6.83 4.62 9.91
CA ALA A 18 -7.08 3.41 9.13
C ALA A 18 -8.58 3.11 9.11
N ILE A 19 -9.05 2.42 8.08
CA ILE A 19 -10.41 1.88 8.05
C ILE A 19 -10.32 0.38 8.27
N ASP A 20 -10.96 -0.12 9.32
CA ASP A 20 -11.05 -1.55 9.63
C ASP A 20 -12.53 -1.93 9.72
N GLY A 21 -12.99 -2.84 8.86
CA GLY A 21 -14.37 -3.33 8.88
C GLY A 21 -15.48 -2.26 8.74
N GLY A 22 -15.20 -1.12 8.11
CA GLY A 22 -16.15 0.01 8.02
C GLY A 22 -16.14 0.94 9.25
N GLN A 23 -15.15 0.81 10.12
CA GLN A 23 -14.90 1.71 11.23
C GLN A 23 -13.58 2.44 11.04
N LEU A 24 -13.57 3.74 11.37
CA LEU A 24 -12.39 4.59 11.24
C LEU A 24 -11.58 4.46 12.54
N ILE A 25 -10.46 3.73 12.48
CA ILE A 25 -9.53 3.53 13.60
C ILE A 25 -8.45 4.62 13.53
N ALA A 26 -8.38 5.46 14.55
CA ALA A 26 -7.30 6.43 14.71
C ALA A 26 -6.20 5.85 15.61
N ARG A 27 -5.03 5.58 15.05
CA ARG A 27 -3.80 5.29 15.80
C ARG A 27 -3.01 6.58 15.96
N ALA A 28 -3.11 7.17 17.14
CA ALA A 28 -2.37 8.35 17.52
C ALA A 28 -1.49 8.06 18.74
N PRO A 29 -0.32 8.71 18.88
CA PRO A 29 0.41 8.74 20.13
C PRO A 29 -0.45 9.39 21.24
N GLN A 30 -0.24 8.98 22.49
CA GLN A 30 -1.04 9.40 23.64
C GLN A 30 -1.02 10.94 23.76
N GLY A 31 -2.18 11.59 23.62
CA GLY A 31 -2.32 13.05 23.66
C GLY A 31 -2.48 13.75 22.29
N ALA A 32 -2.33 13.05 21.16
CA ALA A 32 -2.49 13.67 19.83
C ALA A 32 -3.94 13.74 19.32
N ILE A 33 -4.87 13.00 19.94
CA ILE A 33 -6.32 13.16 19.70
C ILE A 33 -6.90 14.02 20.81
N THR A 34 -7.04 15.30 20.56
CA THR A 34 -7.84 16.19 21.42
C THR A 34 -9.33 15.94 21.20
N PRO A 35 -10.19 16.18 22.22
CA PRO A 35 -11.64 15.96 22.11
C PRO A 35 -12.29 16.82 21.00
N GLU A 36 -11.75 18.02 20.73
CA GLU A 36 -12.16 18.87 19.60
C GLU A 36 -11.84 18.23 18.24
N LEU A 37 -10.70 17.53 18.12
CA LEU A 37 -10.36 16.78 16.91
C LEU A 37 -11.25 15.54 16.75
N ALA A 38 -11.56 14.85 17.86
CA ALA A 38 -12.46 13.70 17.83
C ALA A 38 -13.88 14.10 17.36
N ALA A 39 -14.39 15.26 17.78
CA ALA A 39 -15.67 15.79 17.31
C ALA A 39 -15.64 16.09 15.81
N GLN A 40 -14.60 16.77 15.33
CA GLN A 40 -14.41 17.08 13.91
C GLN A 40 -14.25 15.81 13.04
N LEU A 41 -13.53 14.79 13.53
CA LEU A 41 -13.43 13.49 12.86
C LEU A 41 -14.79 12.79 12.76
N LYS A 42 -15.64 12.95 13.77
CA LYS A 42 -16.96 12.32 13.80
C LYS A 42 -17.95 13.02 12.86
N GLU A 43 -17.87 14.35 12.81
CA GLU A 43 -18.69 15.20 11.94
C GLU A 43 -18.34 15.02 10.46
N GLN A 44 -17.04 14.87 10.16
CA GLN A 44 -16.53 14.65 8.81
C GLN A 44 -16.30 13.16 8.50
N LYS A 45 -16.77 12.23 9.35
CA LYS A 45 -16.51 10.77 9.20
C LYS A 45 -16.83 10.26 7.80
N ALA A 46 -17.96 10.66 7.22
CA ALA A 46 -18.37 10.21 5.89
C ALA A 46 -17.43 10.74 4.78
N ALA A 47 -17.03 12.01 4.87
CA ALA A 47 -16.10 12.63 3.94
C ALA A 47 -14.66 12.10 4.11
N LEU A 48 -14.24 11.81 5.34
CA LEU A 48 -12.97 11.15 5.65
C LEU A 48 -12.97 9.70 5.17
N MET A 49 -14.06 8.96 5.33
CA MET A 49 -14.17 7.60 4.76
C MET A 49 -14.09 7.63 3.24
N ALA A 50 -14.76 8.57 2.58
CA ALA A 50 -14.67 8.75 1.14
C ALA A 50 -13.26 9.19 0.69
N ALA A 51 -12.60 10.07 1.44
CA ALA A 51 -11.24 10.53 1.16
C ALA A 51 -10.19 9.44 1.42
N LEU A 52 -10.30 8.65 2.50
CA LEU A 52 -9.44 7.49 2.76
C LEU A 52 -9.66 6.36 1.76
N GLN A 53 -10.89 6.16 1.27
CA GLN A 53 -11.15 5.23 0.17
C GLN A 53 -10.64 5.76 -1.18
N GLY A 54 -10.64 7.07 -1.39
CA GLY A 54 -10.26 7.71 -2.66
C GLY A 54 -8.80 8.19 -2.75
N GLY A 55 -8.08 8.29 -1.64
CA GLY A 55 -6.73 8.85 -1.63
C GLY A 55 -6.12 8.94 -0.23
N GLY A 56 -5.33 7.94 0.15
CA GLY A 56 -4.31 8.15 1.17
C GLY A 56 -3.95 6.95 2.05
N SER A 57 -2.73 6.45 1.82
CA SER A 57 -1.79 6.03 2.88
C SER A 57 -2.11 4.77 3.71
N ALA A 58 -2.67 3.75 3.07
CA ALA A 58 -2.18 2.39 3.30
C ALA A 58 -1.46 1.98 2.01
N PRO A 59 -0.25 1.37 2.04
CA PRO A 59 0.21 0.68 0.84
C PRO A 59 -0.93 -0.29 0.51
N PRO A 60 -1.50 -0.23 -0.71
CA PRO A 60 -2.58 -1.13 -1.10
C PRO A 60 -2.14 -2.52 -0.68
N CYS A 61 -2.91 -3.13 0.23
CA CYS A 61 -2.54 -4.39 0.85
C CYS A 61 -2.37 -5.38 -0.30
N LEU A 62 -1.12 -5.63 -0.68
CA LEU A 62 -0.80 -6.55 -1.76
C LEU A 62 -1.42 -7.89 -1.35
N PRO A 63 -2.13 -8.56 -2.27
CA PRO A 63 -2.73 -9.86 -1.97
C PRO A 63 -1.67 -10.80 -1.40
N ASP A 64 -2.04 -11.64 -0.44
CA ASP A 64 -1.12 -12.51 0.33
C ASP A 64 -0.18 -13.33 -0.59
N ALA A 65 -0.69 -13.73 -1.76
CA ALA A 65 0.06 -14.40 -2.81
C ALA A 65 1.27 -13.59 -3.32
N LEU A 66 1.13 -12.28 -3.52
CA LEU A 66 2.21 -11.39 -3.95
C LEU A 66 3.16 -11.07 -2.79
N VAL A 67 2.64 -10.96 -1.57
CA VAL A 67 3.48 -10.79 -0.37
C VAL A 67 4.43 -11.98 -0.19
N ARG A 68 3.96 -13.21 -0.41
CA ARG A 68 4.81 -14.41 -0.40
C ARG A 68 5.88 -14.39 -1.48
N LEU A 69 5.52 -13.95 -2.70
CA LEU A 69 6.47 -13.79 -3.80
C LEU A 69 7.57 -12.79 -3.43
N ILE A 70 7.20 -11.61 -2.90
CA ILE A 70 8.17 -10.59 -2.48
C ILE A 70 9.07 -11.12 -1.36
N ARG A 71 8.52 -11.83 -0.37
CA ARG A 71 9.33 -12.48 0.68
C ARG A 71 10.30 -13.52 0.11
N ALA A 72 9.89 -14.30 -0.89
CA ALA A 72 10.77 -15.23 -1.58
C ALA A 72 11.88 -14.49 -2.37
N ALA A 73 11.56 -13.35 -2.98
CA ALA A 73 12.53 -12.48 -3.64
C ALA A 73 13.56 -11.93 -2.65
N VAL A 74 13.11 -11.41 -1.50
CA VAL A 74 13.98 -10.93 -0.41
C VAL A 74 14.88 -12.05 0.13
N GLY A 75 14.34 -13.26 0.25
CA GLY A 75 15.08 -14.46 0.65
C GLY A 75 16.03 -15.01 -0.43
N ASN A 76 16.17 -14.34 -1.57
CA ASN A 76 17.00 -14.77 -2.70
C ASN A 76 16.60 -16.13 -3.32
N HIS A 77 15.36 -16.57 -3.10
CA HIS A 77 14.84 -17.85 -3.63
C HIS A 77 14.38 -17.75 -5.09
N LEU A 78 14.34 -16.54 -5.66
CA LEU A 78 13.91 -16.26 -7.03
C LEU A 78 15.08 -15.85 -7.95
N SER A 79 16.30 -16.21 -7.59
CA SER A 79 17.52 -15.88 -8.35
C SER A 79 17.74 -16.82 -9.52
N PHE A 80 16.72 -16.94 -10.36
CA PHE A 80 16.74 -17.68 -11.62
C PHE A 80 16.12 -16.81 -12.73
N PRO A 81 16.52 -17.05 -13.99
CA PRO A 81 15.93 -16.37 -15.13
C PRO A 81 14.52 -16.90 -15.41
N ALA A 82 13.60 -16.01 -15.78
CA ALA A 82 12.22 -16.37 -16.11
C ALA A 82 11.73 -15.62 -17.35
N ALA A 83 10.93 -16.30 -18.17
CA ALA A 83 10.25 -15.67 -19.30
C ALA A 83 8.94 -15.03 -18.82
N LEU A 84 8.84 -13.71 -18.95
CA LEU A 84 7.63 -12.95 -18.63
C LEU A 84 7.02 -12.38 -19.93
N PRO A 85 5.76 -11.90 -19.90
CA PRO A 85 5.11 -11.31 -21.07
C PRO A 85 5.87 -10.09 -21.62
N GLY A 86 6.65 -9.41 -20.78
CA GLY A 86 7.49 -8.27 -21.15
C GLY A 86 8.89 -8.63 -21.63
N GLY A 87 9.25 -9.90 -21.69
CA GLY A 87 10.57 -10.38 -22.12
C GLY A 87 11.24 -11.35 -21.14
N LEU A 88 12.45 -11.78 -21.49
CA LEU A 88 13.28 -12.61 -20.62
C LEU A 88 13.85 -11.75 -19.49
N VAL A 89 13.53 -12.12 -18.26
CA VAL A 89 14.10 -11.50 -17.06
C VAL A 89 15.25 -12.37 -16.57
N PRO A 90 16.48 -11.84 -16.46
CA PRO A 90 17.64 -12.63 -16.03
C PRO A 90 17.60 -13.03 -14.55
N ASN A 91 16.95 -12.23 -13.72
CA ASN A 91 16.73 -12.51 -12.30
C ASN A 91 15.31 -12.12 -11.89
N LEU A 92 14.47 -13.11 -11.63
CA LEU A 92 13.08 -12.89 -11.26
C LEU A 92 12.94 -12.14 -9.92
N GLY A 93 13.83 -12.42 -8.96
CA GLY A 93 13.84 -11.77 -7.65
C GLY A 93 14.06 -10.26 -7.73
N ASP A 94 15.09 -9.84 -8.46
CA ASP A 94 15.39 -8.42 -8.66
C ASP A 94 14.23 -7.68 -9.37
N TYR A 95 13.63 -8.33 -10.36
CA TYR A 95 12.47 -7.80 -11.07
C TYR A 95 11.24 -7.63 -10.17
N VAL A 96 10.96 -8.61 -9.31
CA VAL A 96 9.84 -8.54 -8.33
C VAL A 96 10.08 -7.42 -7.33
N LEU A 97 11.30 -7.29 -6.80
CA LEU A 97 11.65 -6.23 -5.84
C LEU A 97 11.56 -4.84 -6.48
N SER A 98 12.11 -4.67 -7.69
CA SER A 98 12.02 -3.43 -8.46
C SER A 98 10.55 -3.05 -8.74
N SER A 99 9.73 -4.00 -9.18
CA SER A 99 8.31 -3.77 -9.45
C SER A 99 7.53 -3.39 -8.18
N ALA A 100 7.80 -4.08 -7.06
CA ALA A 100 7.19 -3.78 -5.78
C ALA A 100 7.58 -2.39 -5.25
N ALA A 101 8.84 -1.98 -5.45
CA ALA A 101 9.31 -0.65 -5.07
C ALA A 101 8.62 0.45 -5.91
N LEU A 102 8.51 0.26 -7.24
CA LEU A 102 7.81 1.18 -8.13
C LEU A 102 6.31 1.28 -7.79
N TYR A 103 5.69 0.16 -7.47
CA TYR A 103 4.30 0.11 -7.01
C TYR A 103 4.10 0.91 -5.73
N ALA A 104 4.98 0.73 -4.73
CA ALA A 104 4.94 1.49 -3.49
C ALA A 104 5.19 2.99 -3.68
N ALA A 105 6.00 3.36 -4.68
CA ALA A 105 6.24 4.74 -5.07
C ALA A 105 5.08 5.36 -5.90
N GLY A 106 4.06 4.58 -6.25
CA GLY A 106 2.92 5.03 -7.06
C GLY A 106 3.25 5.20 -8.55
N VAL A 107 4.34 4.63 -9.03
CA VAL A 107 4.75 4.70 -10.44
C VAL A 107 4.01 3.62 -11.22
N GLU A 108 3.05 4.03 -12.06
CA GLU A 108 2.24 3.13 -12.91
C GLU A 108 1.70 1.90 -12.14
N PRO A 109 0.92 2.08 -11.06
CA PRO A 109 0.62 1.01 -10.10
C PRO A 109 -0.08 -0.20 -10.73
N GLU A 110 -0.95 0.00 -11.73
CA GLU A 110 -1.64 -1.08 -12.44
C GLU A 110 -0.67 -1.96 -13.25
N ARG A 111 0.29 -1.31 -13.92
CA ARG A 111 1.32 -2.01 -14.69
C ARG A 111 2.25 -2.80 -13.79
N GLN A 112 2.66 -2.22 -12.65
CA GLN A 112 3.50 -2.91 -11.67
C GLN A 112 2.76 -4.09 -11.03
N LEU A 113 1.47 -3.95 -10.76
CA LEU A 113 0.65 -5.04 -10.25
C LEU A 113 0.55 -6.18 -11.28
N GLN A 114 0.35 -5.87 -12.55
CA GLN A 114 0.35 -6.87 -13.64
C GLN A 114 1.70 -7.59 -13.77
N ALA A 115 2.80 -6.85 -13.67
CA ALA A 115 4.15 -7.39 -13.66
C ALA A 115 4.38 -8.37 -12.49
N LEU A 116 3.95 -8.01 -11.28
CA LEU A 116 4.03 -8.86 -10.09
C LEU A 116 3.21 -10.15 -10.25
N TRP A 117 2.04 -10.09 -10.86
CA TRP A 117 1.23 -11.28 -11.16
C TRP A 117 1.85 -12.17 -12.23
N ALA A 118 2.47 -11.59 -13.26
CA ALA A 118 3.21 -12.37 -14.25
C ALA A 118 4.40 -13.10 -13.60
N ALA A 119 5.15 -12.41 -12.75
CA ALA A 119 6.26 -12.99 -11.99
C ALA A 119 5.78 -14.10 -11.04
N ARG A 120 4.63 -13.92 -10.39
CA ARG A 120 3.97 -14.96 -9.58
C ARG A 120 3.65 -16.21 -10.40
N GLY A 121 3.14 -16.02 -11.62
CA GLY A 121 2.84 -17.11 -12.55
C GLY A 121 4.09 -17.91 -12.92
N ALA A 122 5.19 -17.22 -13.24
CA ALA A 122 6.46 -17.86 -13.56
C ALA A 122 7.08 -18.62 -12.37
N TRP A 123 6.81 -18.19 -11.13
CA TRP A 123 7.27 -18.90 -9.93
C TRP A 123 6.40 -20.10 -9.55
N ALA A 124 5.12 -20.10 -9.96
CA ALA A 124 4.19 -21.18 -9.68
C ALA A 124 4.13 -22.27 -10.76
N ALA A 125 4.80 -22.05 -11.90
CA ALA A 125 4.94 -23.00 -13.01
C ALA A 125 6.13 -23.94 -12.80
#